data_AF-A0A9D5IHS3-F1
#
_entry.id   AF-A0A9D5IHS3-F1
#
_cell.length_a   1.000
_cell.length_b   1.000
_cell.length_c   1.000
_cell.angle_alpha   90.00
_cell.angle_beta   90.00
_cell.angle_gamma   90.00
#
_symmetry.space_group_name_H-M   'P 1'
#
loop_
_entity.id
_entity.type
_entity.pdbx_description
1 polymer ?
#
loop_
_entity_poly.entity_id
_entity_poly.type
_entity_poly.pdbx_seq_one_letter_code
_entity_poly.pdbx_strand_id
1 'polypeptide(L)'
;MVATPSSSFTLITMMLPGPDRKRIPSPYHFRVTYRNPNPGETGCIVTWEVRGGREQYQISLERTDDDALVWHCTCPDAVYHADYRHACGCKHVQGIKQVFESIGNPVGRLSARAVA
;
A
#
# COMPACT_ATOMS: atom_id res chain seq x y z
N MET A 1 14.98 0.03 24.36
CA MET A 1 15.41 1.20 23.56
C MET A 1 14.41 1.35 22.43
N VAL A 2 13.57 2.39 22.45
CA VAL A 2 12.60 2.64 21.38
C VAL A 2 13.40 3.15 20.18
N ALA A 3 13.48 2.37 19.12
CA ALA A 3 14.14 2.81 17.89
C ALA A 3 13.38 4.01 17.34
N THR A 4 14.04 5.17 17.21
CA THR A 4 13.44 6.32 16.54
C THR A 4 13.19 5.90 15.09
N PRO A 5 11.93 5.88 14.61
CA PRO A 5 11.68 5.49 13.24
C PRO A 5 12.38 6.49 12.33
N SER A 6 13.30 5.99 11.52
CA SER A 6 13.83 6.73 10.38
C SER A 6 12.62 7.20 9.58
N SER A 7 12.44 8.52 9.46
CA SER A 7 11.38 9.12 8.66
C SER A 7 11.72 8.91 7.18
N SER A 8 11.63 7.67 6.73
CA SER A 8 11.76 7.33 5.32
C SER A 8 10.46 7.72 4.64
N PHE A 9 10.52 8.78 3.84
CA PHE A 9 9.45 9.11 2.91
C PHE A 9 9.46 8.10 1.75
N THR A 10 8.30 7.50 1.44
CA THR A 10 8.14 6.61 0.29
C THR A 10 7.02 7.15 -0.59
N LEU A 11 7.36 7.37 -1.87
CA LEU A 11 6.45 7.75 -2.94
C LEU A 11 6.56 6.71 -4.06
N ILE A 12 5.45 6.07 -4.38
CA ILE A 12 5.35 5.15 -5.51
C ILE A 12 4.53 5.83 -6.59
N THR A 13 5.03 5.86 -7.81
CA THR A 13 4.28 6.31 -8.99
C THR A 13 4.05 5.14 -9.92
N MET A 14 2.80 4.91 -10.33
CA MET A 14 2.45 3.84 -11.26
C MET A 14 1.36 4.28 -12.23
N MET A 15 1.32 3.64 -13.39
CA MET A 15 0.27 3.86 -14.40
C MET A 15 -0.89 2.91 -14.12
N LEU A 16 -2.08 3.44 -13.88
CA LEU A 16 -3.31 2.67 -13.69
C LEU A 16 -4.37 3.12 -14.69
N PRO A 17 -5.43 2.32 -14.93
CA PRO A 17 -6.58 2.78 -15.69
C PRO A 17 -7.07 4.14 -15.18
N GLY A 18 -7.30 5.09 -16.07
CA GLY A 18 -7.63 6.48 -15.70
C GLY A 18 -8.93 6.64 -14.89
N PRO A 19 -9.15 7.81 -14.28
CA PRO A 19 -10.36 8.10 -13.52
C PRO A 19 -11.59 8.38 -14.41
N ASP A 20 -11.37 8.70 -15.69
CA ASP A 20 -12.43 8.93 -16.66
C ASP A 20 -13.12 7.62 -17.11
N ARG A 21 -14.19 7.75 -17.90
CA ARG A 21 -14.93 6.60 -18.44
C ARG A 21 -14.13 5.80 -19.48
N LYS A 22 -13.22 6.48 -20.20
CA LYS A 22 -12.38 5.86 -21.25
C LYS A 22 -11.24 5.03 -20.64
N ARG A 23 -10.97 5.20 -19.34
CA ARG A 23 -9.93 4.54 -18.58
C ARG A 23 -8.54 4.73 -19.18
N ILE A 24 -8.29 5.88 -19.82
CA ILE A 24 -6.99 6.20 -20.43
C ILE A 24 -5.92 6.08 -19.33
N PRO A 25 -4.85 5.30 -19.53
CA PRO A 25 -3.81 5.12 -18.52
C PRO A 25 -3.30 6.47 -18.00
N SER A 26 -3.29 6.64 -16.68
CA SER A 26 -2.85 7.88 -16.04
C SER A 26 -1.93 7.57 -14.85
N PRO A 27 -1.01 8.47 -14.50
CA PRO A 27 -0.16 8.30 -13.33
C PRO A 27 -0.99 8.42 -12.04
N TYR A 28 -0.73 7.53 -11.10
CA TYR A 28 -1.19 7.60 -9.72
C TYR A 28 0.01 7.63 -8.79
N HIS A 29 -0.09 8.45 -7.75
CA HIS A 29 0.95 8.63 -6.74
C HIS A 29 0.46 8.10 -5.40
N PHE A 30 1.25 7.22 -4.79
CA PHE A 30 0.99 6.60 -3.50
C PHE A 30 2.05 7.08 -2.53
N ARG A 31 1.64 7.89 -1.56
CA ARG A 31 2.52 8.47 -0.55
C ARG A 31 2.22 7.85 0.80
N VAL A 32 3.21 7.23 1.44
CA VAL A 32 3.04 6.74 2.82
C VAL A 32 2.74 7.92 3.74
N THR A 33 1.64 7.84 4.48
CA THR A 33 1.23 8.83 5.49
C THR A 33 1.37 8.32 6.91
N TYR A 34 1.34 7.00 7.09
CA TYR A 34 1.52 6.34 8.38
C TYR A 34 2.19 4.97 8.18
N ARG A 35 3.05 4.59 9.12
CA ARG A 35 3.61 3.24 9.23
C ARG A 35 3.72 2.89 10.71
N ASN A 36 3.15 1.75 11.09
CA ASN A 36 3.29 1.22 12.44
C ASN A 36 4.75 0.82 12.68
N PRO A 37 5.40 1.31 13.76
CA PRO A 37 6.76 0.90 14.11
C PRO A 37 6.86 -0.60 14.43
N ASN A 38 5.77 -1.24 14.83
CA ASN A 38 5.68 -2.69 15.04
C ASN A 38 4.65 -3.34 14.08
N PRO A 39 5.04 -3.70 12.85
CA PRO A 39 4.12 -4.25 11.84
C PRO A 39 3.61 -5.68 12.15
N GLY A 40 4.11 -6.30 13.22
CA GLY A 40 3.64 -7.59 13.71
C GLY A 40 2.43 -7.49 14.66
N GLU A 41 2.10 -6.30 15.15
CA GLU A 41 0.92 -6.10 16.00
C GLU A 41 -0.38 -6.07 15.18
N THR A 42 -1.48 -6.51 15.79
CA THR A 42 -2.84 -6.30 15.25
C THR A 42 -3.10 -4.81 15.03
N GLY A 43 -3.78 -4.50 13.93
CA GLY A 43 -4.26 -3.17 13.60
C GLY A 43 -3.64 -2.62 12.32
N CYS A 44 -3.69 -1.30 12.16
CA CYS A 44 -3.16 -0.64 10.97
C CYS A 44 -1.64 -0.82 10.90
N ILE A 45 -1.14 -1.39 9.80
CA ILE A 45 0.28 -1.56 9.52
C ILE A 45 0.83 -0.32 8.82
N VAL A 46 0.10 0.18 7.83
CA VAL A 46 0.56 1.26 6.96
C VAL A 46 -0.62 1.90 6.23
N THR A 47 -0.52 3.20 6.01
CA THR A 47 -1.49 3.98 5.25
C THR A 47 -0.79 4.74 4.14
N TRP A 48 -1.42 4.79 2.97
CA TRP A 48 -1.02 5.61 1.84
C TRP A 48 -2.12 6.60 1.47
N GLU A 49 -1.71 7.82 1.15
CA GLU A 49 -2.49 8.77 0.36
C GLU A 49 -2.32 8.43 -1.13
N VAL A 50 -3.42 8.45 -1.88
CA VAL A 50 -3.46 8.18 -3.31
C VAL A 50 -3.94 9.42 -4.07
N ARG A 51 -3.12 9.92 -4.99
CA ARG A 51 -3.43 11.03 -5.91
C ARG A 51 -3.39 10.59 -7.36
N GLY A 52 -4.04 11.34 -8.26
CA GLY A 52 -4.17 11.03 -9.69
C GLY A 52 -5.57 10.54 -10.10
N GLY A 53 -6.46 10.31 -9.14
CA GLY A 53 -7.86 10.00 -9.35
C GLY A 53 -8.73 11.25 -9.57
N ARG A 54 -10.07 11.08 -9.50
CA ARG A 54 -11.00 12.22 -9.48
C ARG A 54 -10.85 13.04 -8.21
N GLU A 55 -10.53 12.37 -7.11
CA GLU A 55 -10.34 12.92 -5.78
C GLU A 55 -9.09 12.26 -5.15
N GLN A 56 -8.73 12.75 -3.97
CA GLN A 56 -7.73 12.09 -3.13
C GLN A 56 -8.37 10.90 -2.41
N TYR A 57 -7.71 9.75 -2.47
CA TYR A 57 -8.12 8.54 -1.75
C TYR A 57 -7.07 8.12 -0.73
N GLN A 58 -7.45 7.19 0.14
CA GLN A 58 -6.56 6.55 1.10
C GLN A 58 -6.60 5.04 0.91
N ILE A 59 -5.46 4.39 1.10
CA ILE A 59 -5.35 2.94 1.25
C ILE A 59 -4.77 2.67 2.63
N SER A 60 -5.28 1.65 3.32
CA SER A 60 -4.65 1.10 4.51
C SER A 60 -4.50 -0.41 4.39
N LEU A 61 -3.44 -0.91 5.02
CA LEU A 61 -3.21 -2.33 5.25
C LEU A 61 -3.36 -2.59 6.75
N GLU A 62 -4.19 -3.54 7.10
CA GLU A 62 -4.49 -3.93 8.48
C GLU A 62 -4.10 -5.39 8.71
N ARG A 63 -3.59 -5.68 9.90
CA ARG A 63 -3.46 -7.04 10.43
C ARG A 63 -4.63 -7.30 11.38
N THR A 64 -5.39 -8.36 11.12
CA THR A 64 -6.46 -8.79 12.03
C THR A 64 -5.90 -9.57 13.20
N ASP A 65 -6.73 -9.86 14.20
CA ASP A 65 -6.37 -10.70 15.35
C ASP A 65 -5.95 -12.13 14.95
N ASP A 66 -6.48 -12.63 13.82
CA ASP A 66 -6.11 -13.92 13.22
C ASP A 66 -4.85 -13.84 12.33
N ASP A 67 -4.05 -12.78 12.47
CA ASP A 67 -2.83 -12.49 11.68
C ASP A 67 -3.07 -12.25 10.17
N ALA A 68 -4.33 -12.19 9.72
CA ALA A 68 -4.67 -11.99 8.31
C ALA A 68 -4.42 -10.54 7.87
N LEU A 69 -3.98 -10.37 6.61
CA LEU A 69 -3.77 -9.05 6.01
C LEU A 69 -4.99 -8.58 5.22
N VAL A 70 -5.63 -7.51 5.69
CA VAL A 70 -6.81 -6.91 5.07
C VAL A 70 -6.45 -5.56 4.46
N TRP A 71 -6.87 -5.38 3.21
CA TRP A 71 -6.65 -4.14 2.48
C TRP A 71 -7.94 -3.33 2.43
N HIS A 72 -7.80 -2.02 2.65
CA HIS A 72 -8.90 -1.06 2.60
C HIS A 72 -8.56 0.06 1.62
N CYS A 73 -9.58 0.59 0.93
CA CYS A 73 -9.42 1.77 0.10
C CYS A 73 -10.68 2.63 0.16
N THR A 74 -10.51 3.95 0.21
CA THR A 74 -11.64 4.91 0.26
C THR A 74 -12.18 5.29 -1.12
N CYS A 75 -11.69 4.67 -2.21
CA CYS A 75 -12.23 4.97 -3.53
C CYS A 75 -13.65 4.40 -3.69
N PRO A 76 -14.50 5.01 -4.54
CA PRO A 76 -15.89 4.56 -4.70
C PRO A 76 -16.02 3.09 -5.09
N ASP A 77 -15.10 2.57 -5.91
CA ASP A 77 -15.06 1.17 -6.34
C ASP A 77 -14.85 0.21 -5.17
N ALA A 78 -13.94 0.55 -4.25
CA ALA A 78 -13.71 -0.24 -3.04
C ALA A 78 -14.87 -0.16 -2.05
N VAL A 79 -15.43 1.04 -1.84
CA VAL A 79 -16.56 1.25 -0.91
C VAL A 79 -17.82 0.54 -1.41
N TYR A 80 -18.13 0.64 -2.70
CA TYR A 80 -19.33 0.04 -3.28
C TYR A 80 -19.27 -1.49 -3.30
N HIS A 81 -18.08 -2.07 -3.39
CA HIS A 81 -17.89 -3.52 -3.45
C HIS A 81 -17.50 -4.17 -2.12
N ALA A 82 -17.35 -3.39 -1.03
CA ALA A 82 -16.80 -3.82 0.25
C ALA A 82 -17.47 -5.09 0.83
N ASP A 83 -18.78 -5.25 0.61
CA ASP A 83 -19.56 -6.37 1.14
C ASP A 83 -19.34 -7.70 0.41
N TYR A 84 -18.90 -7.66 -0.85
CA TYR A 84 -18.78 -8.85 -1.72
C TYR A 84 -17.34 -9.19 -2.08
N ARG A 85 -16.48 -8.20 -2.03
CA ARG A 85 -15.03 -8.30 -2.14
C ARG A 85 -14.52 -7.28 -1.14
N HIS A 86 -13.73 -7.70 -0.15
CA HIS A 86 -12.89 -6.75 0.58
C HIS A 86 -12.21 -5.79 -0.43
N ALA A 87 -11.73 -4.61 -0.03
CA ALA A 87 -11.21 -3.61 -0.98
C ALA A 87 -10.05 -4.07 -1.90
N CYS A 88 -9.63 -5.34 -1.81
CA CYS A 88 -8.81 -6.09 -2.76
C CYS A 88 -9.26 -6.00 -4.24
N GLY A 89 -10.50 -5.61 -4.53
CA GLY A 89 -11.02 -5.51 -5.89
C GLY A 89 -10.63 -4.25 -6.67
N CYS A 90 -10.30 -3.13 -5.99
CA CYS A 90 -10.12 -1.87 -6.68
C CYS A 90 -8.75 -1.75 -7.34
N LYS A 91 -8.68 -1.01 -8.46
CA LYS A 91 -7.42 -0.82 -9.22
C LYS A 91 -6.27 -0.26 -8.37
N HIS A 92 -6.56 0.54 -7.35
CA HIS A 92 -5.51 1.16 -6.51
C HIS A 92 -4.87 0.12 -5.58
N VAL A 93 -5.69 -0.73 -4.95
CA VAL A 93 -5.21 -1.83 -4.10
C VAL A 93 -4.52 -2.90 -4.95
N GLN A 94 -5.08 -3.23 -6.11
CA GLN A 94 -4.44 -4.16 -7.04
C GLN A 94 -3.08 -3.65 -7.51
N GLY A 95 -2.98 -2.36 -7.88
CA GLY A 95 -1.73 -1.76 -8.32
C GLY A 95 -0.64 -1.80 -7.26
N ILE A 96 -0.95 -1.44 -6.01
CA ILE A 96 0.07 -1.46 -4.94
C ILE A 96 0.48 -2.89 -4.54
N LYS A 97 -0.45 -3.86 -4.59
CA LYS A 97 -0.12 -5.28 -4.39
C LYS A 97 0.85 -5.79 -5.44
N GLN A 98 0.60 -5.50 -6.72
CA GLN A 98 1.49 -5.86 -7.82
C GLN A 98 2.90 -5.25 -7.64
N VAL A 99 2.99 -4.03 -7.11
CA VAL A 99 4.29 -3.43 -6.79
C VAL A 99 5.01 -4.23 -5.70
N PHE A 100 4.34 -4.61 -4.61
CA PHE A 100 4.97 -5.44 -3.57
C PHE A 100 5.36 -6.84 -4.07
N GLU A 101 4.53 -7.44 -4.92
CA GLU A 101 4.85 -8.72 -5.56
C GLU A 101 6.07 -8.61 -6.48
N SER A 102 6.20 -7.52 -7.24
CA SER A 102 7.30 -7.31 -8.18
C SER A 102 8.62 -6.88 -7.53
N ILE A 103 8.57 -6.15 -6.43
CA ILE A 103 9.78 -5.79 -5.66
C ILE A 103 10.33 -7.01 -4.90
N GLY A 104 9.48 -8.00 -4.60
CA GLY A 104 9.84 -9.16 -3.81
C GLY A 104 10.27 -8.79 -2.39
N ASN A 105 10.84 -9.77 -1.67
CA ASN A 105 11.53 -9.48 -0.41
C ASN A 105 12.94 -8.99 -0.75
N PRO A 106 13.32 -7.75 -0.41
CA PRO A 106 14.70 -7.33 -0.56
C PRO A 106 15.58 -8.26 0.28
N VAL A 107 16.41 -9.06 -0.39
CA VAL A 107 17.46 -9.81 0.28
C VAL A 107 18.38 -8.77 0.87
N GLY A 108 18.34 -8.59 2.19
CA GLY A 108 19.21 -7.64 2.88
C GLY A 108 20.64 -7.90 2.41
N ARG A 109 21.37 -6.84 2.02
CA ARG A 109 22.80 -6.96 1.74
C ARG A 109 23.44 -7.68 2.92
N LEU A 110 23.89 -8.92 2.71
CA LEU A 110 24.81 -9.57 3.64
C LEU A 110 25.95 -8.58 3.85
N SER A 111 26.15 -8.19 5.09
CA SER A 111 27.24 -7.30 5.47
C SER A 111 28.54 -7.87 4.90
N ALA A 112 29.30 -7.06 4.18
CA ALA A 112 30.61 -7.42 3.64
C ALA A 112 31.62 -7.84 4.74
N ARG A 113 31.25 -7.75 6.02
CA ARG A 113 32.02 -8.26 7.17
C ARG A 113 31.91 -9.77 7.41
N ALA A 114 31.13 -10.52 6.63
CA ALA A 114 30.99 -11.97 6.80
C ALA A 114 31.94 -12.82 5.94
N VAL A 115 32.89 -12.20 5.24
CA VAL A 115 33.98 -12.90 4.54
C VAL A 115 35.30 -12.48 5.20
N ALA A 116 35.63 -13.14 6.30
CA ALA A 116 36.93 -13.11 6.94
C ALA A 116 37.33 -14.55 7.26
#